data_AF-A0A812L786-F1
#
_entry.id   AF-A0A812L786-F1
#
_cell.length_a   1.000
_cell.length_b   1.000
_cell.length_c   1.000
_cell.angle_alpha   90.00
_cell.angle_beta   90.00
_cell.angle_gamma   90.00
#
_symmetry.space_group_name_H-M   'P 1'
#
loop_
_entity.id
_entity.type
_entity.pdbx_description
1 polymer ?
#
loop_
_entity_poly.entity_id
_entity_poly.type
_entity_poly.pdbx_seq_one_letter_code
_entity_poly.pdbx_strand_id
1 'polypeptide(L)'
;MIASAWEWARQRNLLRVNPMHKEEEAKLILSEVFAVNDETGAETTMSGTIEAEDESGFLFEADAPSVEDSDEAILANIAASGVTEKPPTETANGSFKINFPTLGKDQAPASLLGTFLEVLGRKADSLEDHLVAQGRLLGKGPRIIPSSQAQESSSERSSVNDDLANELLIGFEEGADSARRVVRLARVANNKLKKHGILDPMLRVMGQCAENKGNECRNLHAAIHRSGKTFPVSVSTTTIRVLNHKGKVRMQEVEWPVLFLSDWVRSICVSGGEMLLAGHTLNEPDRFTSIFETFWERYRFVNPDHSIYEGSLDLRFAIPVACHGDEGRGKLKRHSFTSRLLFTVMPSENYYKKQTLNMLHDAMVKDMQKCYKDGITVALPNELGFLVS
;
A
#
# COMPACT_ATOMS: atom_id res chain seq x y z
N MET A 1 24.88 29.09 8.38
CA MET A 1 23.82 28.35 7.66
C MET A 1 23.63 28.91 6.25
N ILE A 2 23.35 30.21 6.09
CA ILE A 2 23.20 30.85 4.77
C ILE A 2 24.47 30.70 3.93
N ALA A 3 25.66 31.06 4.44
CA ALA A 3 26.93 30.94 3.72
C ALA A 3 27.22 29.52 3.20
N SER A 4 26.95 28.49 4.02
CA SER A 4 27.13 27.08 3.63
C SER A 4 26.16 26.64 2.54
N ALA A 5 24.93 27.19 2.51
CA ALA A 5 23.96 26.90 1.45
C ALA A 5 24.39 27.53 0.11
N TRP A 6 24.98 28.72 0.15
CA TRP A 6 25.56 29.37 -1.04
C TRP A 6 26.76 28.61 -1.60
N GLU A 7 27.64 28.12 -0.72
CA GLU A 7 28.80 27.34 -1.12
C GLU A 7 28.40 25.98 -1.73
N TRP A 8 27.39 25.32 -1.14
CA TRP A 8 26.78 24.11 -1.67
C TRP A 8 26.16 24.33 -3.06
N ALA A 9 25.41 25.44 -3.24
CA ALA A 9 24.79 25.78 -4.52
C ALA A 9 25.83 26.11 -5.60
N ARG A 10 26.93 26.78 -5.22
CA ARG A 10 28.04 27.08 -6.12
C ARG A 10 28.74 25.82 -6.61
N GLN A 11 29.00 24.85 -5.72
CA GLN A 11 29.64 23.58 -6.08
C GLN A 11 28.81 22.73 -7.05
N ARG A 12 27.48 22.86 -7.03
CA ARG A 12 26.55 22.11 -7.89
C ARG A 12 26.07 22.90 -9.12
N ASN A 13 26.63 24.08 -9.35
CA ASN A 13 26.24 24.97 -10.45
C ASN A 13 24.73 25.33 -10.44
N LEU A 14 24.19 25.56 -9.24
CA LEU A 14 22.77 25.90 -8.99
C LEU A 14 22.56 27.39 -8.74
N LEU A 15 23.56 28.25 -8.97
CA LEU A 15 23.38 29.70 -8.88
C LEU A 15 22.78 30.23 -10.18
N ARG A 16 21.80 31.13 -10.07
CA ARG A 16 21.23 31.87 -11.20
C ARG A 16 21.19 33.36 -10.86
N VAL A 17 21.29 34.22 -11.87
CA VAL A 17 21.03 35.65 -11.70
C VAL A 17 19.54 35.88 -11.95
N ASN A 18 18.83 36.43 -10.98
CA ASN A 18 17.40 36.71 -11.15
C ASN A 18 17.22 37.86 -12.15
N PRO A 19 16.38 37.71 -13.19
CA PRO A 19 16.24 38.72 -14.24
C PRO A 19 15.62 40.04 -13.74
N MET A 20 14.89 40.02 -12.62
CA MET A 20 14.18 41.19 -12.10
C MET A 20 15.07 42.12 -11.29
N HIS A 21 15.93 41.59 -10.42
CA HIS A 21 16.78 42.39 -9.52
C HIS A 21 18.28 42.26 -9.79
N LYS A 22 18.70 41.41 -10.73
CA LYS A 22 20.11 41.20 -11.13
C LYS A 22 21.04 40.74 -10.00
N GLU A 23 20.49 40.19 -8.92
CA GLU A 23 21.28 39.57 -7.86
C GLU A 23 21.37 38.06 -8.12
N GLU A 24 22.47 37.46 -7.66
CA GLU A 24 22.59 36.01 -7.64
C GLU A 24 21.56 35.44 -6.65
N GLU A 25 20.98 34.30 -6.98
CA GLU A 25 20.08 33.51 -6.14
C GLU A 25 20.42 32.03 -6.29
N ALA A 26 20.36 31.27 -5.19
CA ALA A 26 20.43 29.81 -5.25
C ALA A 26 19.11 29.25 -5.82
N LYS A 27 19.20 28.46 -6.90
CA LYS A 27 18.07 27.75 -7.49
C LYS A 27 17.55 26.72 -6.49
N LEU A 28 16.42 27.02 -5.85
CA LEU A 28 15.69 26.06 -5.03
C LEU A 28 15.13 24.97 -5.94
N ILE A 29 15.63 23.74 -5.78
CA ILE A 29 15.07 22.59 -6.49
C ILE A 29 13.78 22.21 -5.75
N LEU A 30 12.66 22.77 -6.21
CA LEU A 30 11.34 22.55 -5.61
C LEU A 30 10.71 21.20 -6.02
N SER A 31 11.32 20.52 -7.01
CA SER A 31 10.97 19.15 -7.40
C SER A 31 12.23 18.44 -7.91
N GLU A 32 12.76 17.50 -7.12
CA GLU A 32 13.71 16.51 -7.63
C GLU A 32 12.89 15.31 -8.13
N VAL A 33 12.92 15.07 -9.44
CA VAL A 33 12.54 13.78 -9.99
C VAL A 33 13.74 12.87 -9.78
N PHE A 34 13.63 11.94 -8.83
CA PHE A 34 14.64 10.91 -8.63
C PHE A 34 14.62 9.99 -9.85
N ALA A 35 15.57 10.15 -10.76
CA ALA A 35 15.84 9.14 -11.76
C ALA A 35 16.43 7.93 -11.04
N VAL A 36 15.70 6.81 -11.06
CA VAL A 36 16.25 5.52 -10.67
C VAL A 36 17.32 5.19 -11.69
N ASN A 37 18.58 5.26 -11.27
CA ASN A 37 19.68 4.72 -12.06
C ASN A 37 19.57 3.20 -11.94
N ASP A 38 19.10 2.53 -12.98
CA ASP A 38 19.19 1.08 -13.11
C ASP A 38 20.67 0.72 -13.37
N GLU A 39 21.48 0.71 -12.31
CA GLU A 39 22.73 -0.04 -12.34
C GLU A 39 22.37 -1.52 -12.42
N THR A 40 22.74 -2.15 -13.54
CA THR A 40 22.57 -3.57 -13.78
C THR A 40 23.33 -4.36 -12.71
N GLY A 41 22.60 -4.78 -11.67
CA GLY A 41 23.11 -5.68 -10.65
C GLY A 41 23.57 -6.99 -11.29
N ALA A 42 24.72 -7.49 -10.84
CA ALA A 42 25.30 -8.73 -11.34
C ALA A 42 24.32 -9.91 -11.17
N GLU A 43 23.93 -10.52 -12.28
CA GLU A 43 23.11 -11.72 -12.31
C GLU A 43 23.93 -12.90 -11.80
N THR A 44 23.52 -13.48 -10.66
CA THR A 44 24.14 -14.69 -10.12
C THR A 44 23.18 -15.85 -10.37
N THR A 45 23.46 -16.66 -11.39
CA THR A 45 22.69 -17.85 -11.71
C THR A 45 23.17 -19.01 -10.83
N MET A 46 22.34 -19.45 -9.88
CA MET A 46 22.57 -20.68 -9.11
C MET A 46 21.72 -21.81 -9.69
N SER A 47 22.37 -22.85 -10.20
CA SER A 47 21.74 -24.15 -10.47
C SER A 47 22.03 -25.09 -9.30
N GLY A 48 20.98 -25.73 -8.76
CA GLY A 48 21.11 -26.77 -7.74
C GLY A 48 20.22 -27.97 -8.10
N THR A 49 20.73 -29.17 -7.86
CA THR A 49 19.97 -30.41 -7.91
C THR A 49 19.36 -30.68 -6.54
N ILE A 50 18.05 -30.93 -6.51
CA ILE A 50 17.32 -31.35 -5.31
C ILE A 50 17.21 -32.86 -5.35
N GLU A 51 17.81 -33.52 -4.38
CA GLU A 51 17.52 -34.92 -4.05
C GLU A 51 16.49 -34.90 -2.92
N ALA A 52 15.33 -35.49 -3.17
CA ALA A 52 14.25 -35.62 -2.20
C ALA A 52 14.16 -37.09 -1.78
N GLU A 53 14.52 -37.37 -0.53
CA GLU A 53 14.30 -38.68 0.07
C GLU A 53 12.92 -38.71 0.70
N ASP A 54 12.06 -39.61 0.23
CA ASP A 54 10.75 -39.88 0.81
C ASP A 54 10.87 -41.01 1.83
N GLU A 55 11.16 -40.65 3.07
CA GLU A 55 11.21 -41.60 4.19
C GLU A 55 9.84 -42.24 4.50
N SER A 56 8.75 -41.70 3.95
CA SER A 56 7.38 -42.19 4.21
C SER A 56 6.87 -43.18 3.16
N GLY A 57 7.56 -43.33 2.02
CA GLY A 57 7.15 -44.13 0.86
C GLY A 57 5.92 -43.60 0.12
N PHE A 58 5.21 -42.61 0.67
CA PHE A 58 3.92 -42.14 0.19
C PHE A 58 3.99 -41.31 -1.11
N LEU A 59 5.12 -40.64 -1.35
CA LEU A 59 5.29 -39.72 -2.46
C LEU A 59 5.72 -40.41 -3.76
N PHE A 60 6.36 -41.59 -3.68
CA PHE A 60 6.92 -42.28 -4.84
C PHE A 60 6.46 -43.74 -5.02
N GLU A 61 5.61 -44.30 -4.16
CA GLU A 61 5.01 -45.61 -4.42
C GLU A 61 3.87 -45.53 -5.46
N ALA A 62 3.87 -46.49 -6.38
CA ALA A 62 3.02 -46.56 -7.57
C ALA A 62 1.58 -47.07 -7.29
N ASP A 63 1.05 -46.85 -6.08
CA ASP A 63 -0.29 -47.27 -5.67
C ASP A 63 -1.33 -46.15 -5.88
N ALA A 64 -1.23 -45.44 -7.00
CA ALA A 64 -2.36 -44.65 -7.49
C ALA A 64 -3.39 -45.63 -8.08
N PRO A 65 -4.63 -45.71 -7.55
CA PRO A 65 -5.63 -46.65 -8.04
C PRO A 65 -5.87 -46.42 -9.54
N SER A 66 -5.85 -47.51 -10.30
CA SER A 66 -6.16 -47.48 -11.72
C SER A 66 -7.61 -47.05 -11.90
N VAL A 67 -7.89 -46.29 -12.97
CA VAL A 67 -9.25 -45.82 -13.32
C VAL A 67 -10.24 -46.99 -13.59
N GLU A 68 -9.76 -48.23 -13.58
CA GLU A 68 -10.53 -49.45 -13.81
C GLU A 68 -10.91 -50.22 -12.52
N ASP A 69 -10.49 -49.76 -11.34
CA ASP A 69 -10.79 -50.47 -10.09
C ASP A 69 -12.23 -50.17 -9.60
N SER A 70 -12.99 -51.21 -9.26
CA SER A 70 -14.37 -51.09 -8.79
C SER A 70 -14.47 -50.51 -7.37
N ASP A 71 -15.54 -49.75 -7.10
CA ASP A 71 -15.78 -49.02 -5.85
C ASP A 71 -15.69 -49.89 -4.56
N GLU A 72 -15.85 -51.21 -4.68
CA GLU A 72 -15.73 -52.15 -3.55
C GLU A 72 -14.27 -52.43 -3.13
N ALA A 73 -13.29 -52.27 -4.03
CA ALA A 73 -11.87 -52.46 -3.71
C ALA A 73 -11.30 -51.25 -2.93
N ILE A 74 -11.81 -50.05 -3.19
CA ILE A 74 -11.37 -48.79 -2.57
C ILE A 74 -11.71 -48.77 -1.07
N LEU A 75 -12.81 -49.41 -0.66
CA LEU A 75 -13.26 -49.43 0.73
C LEU A 75 -12.49 -50.43 1.62
N ALA A 76 -11.85 -51.46 1.03
CA ALA A 76 -11.10 -52.46 1.78
C ALA A 76 -9.71 -51.96 2.24
N ASN A 77 -9.06 -51.08 1.46
CA ASN A 77 -7.70 -50.61 1.75
C ASN A 77 -7.63 -49.60 2.92
N ILE A 78 -8.73 -48.96 3.28
CA ILE A 78 -8.74 -47.95 4.37
C ILE A 78 -8.66 -48.62 5.76
N ALA A 79 -8.94 -49.92 5.87
CA ALA A 79 -9.07 -50.59 7.17
C ALA A 79 -7.75 -51.17 7.75
N ALA A 80 -6.62 -51.12 7.04
CA ALA A 80 -5.46 -51.96 7.38
C ALA A 80 -4.17 -51.25 7.88
N SER A 81 -4.10 -49.93 7.95
CA SER A 81 -2.82 -49.24 8.27
C SER A 81 -2.67 -48.90 9.76
N GLY A 82 -2.18 -49.86 10.55
CA GLY A 82 -1.70 -49.67 11.93
C GLY A 82 -0.20 -49.35 11.99
N VAL A 83 0.16 -48.29 12.70
CA VAL A 83 1.53 -47.75 12.83
C VAL A 83 2.30 -48.43 13.96
N THR A 84 3.55 -48.86 13.72
CA THR A 84 4.53 -49.27 14.75
C THR A 84 5.84 -48.49 14.61
N GLU A 85 6.32 -47.92 15.72
CA GLU A 85 7.54 -47.12 15.84
C GLU A 85 8.80 -47.98 16.06
N LYS A 86 9.96 -47.52 15.55
CA LYS A 86 11.30 -47.95 16.00
C LYS A 86 12.31 -46.77 16.03
N PRO A 87 13.39 -46.86 16.85
CA PRO A 87 14.18 -45.72 17.36
C PRO A 87 15.50 -45.47 16.58
N PRO A 88 16.27 -44.41 16.92
CA PRO A 88 17.20 -43.74 16.00
C PRO A 88 18.65 -44.20 16.15
N THR A 89 19.45 -43.96 15.10
CA THR A 89 20.92 -44.11 15.13
C THR A 89 21.59 -42.83 14.62
N GLU A 90 22.59 -42.36 15.36
CA GLU A 90 23.35 -41.12 15.14
C GLU A 90 24.52 -41.31 14.17
N THR A 91 24.80 -40.31 13.32
CA THR A 91 26.17 -39.98 12.90
C THR A 91 26.27 -38.53 12.44
N ALA A 92 27.21 -37.79 13.03
CA ALA A 92 27.35 -36.35 12.88
C ALA A 92 28.27 -35.98 11.69
N ASN A 93 27.70 -35.26 10.71
CA ASN A 93 28.41 -34.38 9.78
C ASN A 93 27.78 -32.99 9.89
N GLY A 94 28.61 -31.96 10.07
CA GLY A 94 28.16 -30.59 10.36
C GLY A 94 27.41 -29.93 9.21
N SER A 95 26.10 -30.16 9.14
CA SER A 95 25.16 -29.34 8.38
C SER A 95 24.44 -28.39 9.35
N PHE A 96 24.33 -27.10 9.00
CA PHE A 96 23.55 -26.15 9.78
C PHE A 96 22.09 -26.20 9.31
N LYS A 97 21.27 -26.97 10.04
CA LYS A 97 19.84 -27.12 9.76
C LYS A 97 19.06 -25.95 10.36
N ILE A 98 18.40 -25.15 9.51
CA ILE A 98 17.44 -24.14 9.97
C ILE A 98 16.09 -24.84 10.15
N ASN A 99 15.76 -25.18 11.39
CA ASN A 99 14.43 -25.65 11.73
C ASN A 99 13.52 -24.42 11.87
N PHE A 100 12.73 -24.17 10.84
CA PHE A 100 11.62 -23.23 10.97
C PHE A 100 10.56 -23.86 11.88
N PRO A 101 10.00 -23.11 12.84
CA PRO A 101 8.92 -23.61 13.68
C PRO A 101 7.73 -24.02 12.80
N THR A 102 7.44 -25.32 12.75
CA THR A 102 6.25 -25.87 12.10
C THR A 102 5.02 -25.55 12.93
N LEU A 103 3.96 -25.10 12.26
CA LEU A 103 2.66 -24.82 12.87
C LEU A 103 2.11 -26.11 13.49
N GLY A 104 1.94 -26.13 14.81
CA GLY A 104 1.07 -27.11 15.45
C GLY A 104 -0.37 -26.93 14.92
N LYS A 105 -1.16 -28.00 14.90
CA LYS A 105 -2.51 -28.06 14.28
C LYS A 105 -3.48 -26.94 14.72
N ASP A 106 -3.19 -26.23 15.81
CA ASP A 106 -4.03 -25.17 16.37
C ASP A 106 -3.30 -23.84 16.65
N GLN A 107 -2.09 -23.62 16.12
CA GLN A 107 -1.40 -22.33 16.28
C GLN A 107 -1.74 -21.36 15.14
N ALA A 108 -2.05 -20.10 15.50
CA ALA A 108 -2.31 -19.06 14.52
C ALA A 108 -0.98 -18.57 13.91
N PRO A 109 -0.85 -18.41 12.58
CA PRO A 109 0.39 -17.92 11.94
C PRO A 109 0.93 -16.59 12.49
N ALA A 110 0.08 -15.80 13.15
CA ALA A 110 0.46 -14.56 13.83
C ALA A 110 1.36 -14.77 15.06
N SER A 111 1.27 -15.90 15.77
CA SER A 111 2.14 -16.18 16.93
C SER A 111 3.58 -16.49 16.52
N LEU A 112 3.83 -16.78 15.25
CA LEU A 112 5.17 -17.06 14.70
C LEU A 112 5.88 -15.80 14.21
N LEU A 113 5.15 -14.70 13.98
CA LEU A 113 5.72 -13.48 13.41
C LEU A 113 6.73 -12.81 14.36
N GLY A 114 6.46 -12.84 15.67
CA GLY A 114 7.40 -12.32 16.68
C GLY A 114 8.73 -13.10 16.66
N THR A 115 8.64 -14.42 16.65
CA THR A 115 9.80 -15.32 16.59
C THR A 115 10.57 -15.17 15.28
N PHE A 116 9.86 -14.97 14.16
CA PHE A 116 10.47 -14.79 12.85
C PHE A 116 11.23 -13.46 12.75
N LEU A 117 10.64 -12.37 13.25
CA LEU A 117 11.29 -11.06 13.32
C LEU A 117 12.50 -11.08 14.26
N GLU A 118 12.45 -11.84 15.35
CA GLU A 118 13.58 -12.01 16.25
C GLU A 118 14.74 -12.80 15.60
N VAL A 119 14.43 -13.87 14.87
CA VAL A 119 15.44 -14.65 14.13
C VAL A 119 16.07 -13.80 13.01
N LEU A 120 15.28 -13.01 12.29
CA LEU A 120 15.79 -12.08 11.28
C LEU A 120 16.65 -10.96 11.89
N GLY A 121 16.24 -10.40 13.04
CA GLY A 121 17.01 -9.40 13.77
C GLY A 121 18.38 -9.93 14.20
N ARG A 122 18.44 -11.12 14.81
CA ARG A 122 19.71 -11.77 15.19
C ARG A 122 20.61 -12.09 14.00
N LYS A 123 20.03 -12.37 12.82
CA LYS A 123 20.80 -12.61 11.60
C LYS A 123 21.31 -11.31 10.97
N ALA A 124 20.54 -10.23 11.02
CA ALA A 124 21.01 -8.91 10.62
C ALA A 124 22.19 -8.45 11.50
N ASP A 125 22.08 -8.65 12.82
CA ASP A 125 23.16 -8.36 13.77
C ASP A 125 24.40 -9.24 13.48
N SER A 126 24.21 -10.55 13.26
CA SER A 126 25.30 -11.46 12.92
C SER A 126 25.98 -11.15 11.57
N LEU A 127 25.23 -10.62 10.59
CA LEU A 127 25.77 -10.18 9.30
C LEU A 127 26.54 -8.86 9.46
N GLU A 128 26.01 -7.93 10.25
CA GLU A 128 26.69 -6.68 10.59
C GLU A 128 28.03 -6.96 11.29
N ASP A 129 28.04 -7.86 12.27
CA ASP A 129 29.25 -8.30 12.97
C ASP A 129 30.25 -8.98 12.02
N HIS A 130 29.77 -9.79 11.07
CA HIS A 130 30.63 -10.44 10.07
C HIS A 130 31.25 -9.41 9.10
N LEU A 131 30.48 -8.40 8.68
CA LEU A 131 30.95 -7.33 7.80
C LEU A 131 31.92 -6.37 8.51
N VAL A 132 31.74 -6.14 9.81
CA VAL A 132 32.70 -5.42 10.67
C VAL A 132 33.98 -6.23 10.82
N ALA A 133 33.89 -7.55 11.05
CA ALA A 133 35.05 -8.43 11.13
C ALA A 133 35.86 -8.52 9.82
N GLN A 134 35.19 -8.39 8.68
CA GLN A 134 35.82 -8.30 7.35
C GLN A 134 36.39 -6.90 7.02
N GLY A 135 36.27 -5.92 7.92
CA GLY A 135 36.73 -4.55 7.70
C GLY A 135 35.92 -3.77 6.66
N ARG A 136 34.75 -4.28 6.27
CA ARG A 136 33.86 -3.66 5.27
C ARG A 136 32.91 -2.62 5.86
N LEU A 137 32.80 -2.58 7.19
CA LEU A 137 32.08 -1.57 7.95
C LEU A 137 32.98 -0.98 9.05
N LEU A 138 32.95 0.33 9.21
CA LEU A 138 33.65 1.02 10.30
C LEU A 138 32.99 0.64 11.64
N GLY A 139 33.78 0.04 12.54
CA GLY A 139 33.29 -0.47 13.82
C GLY A 139 32.58 0.60 14.68
N LYS A 140 31.54 0.18 15.40
CA LYS A 140 30.81 1.04 16.35
C LYS A 140 31.78 1.55 17.42
N GLY A 141 31.90 2.88 17.54
CA GLY A 141 32.61 3.50 18.66
C GLY A 141 31.97 3.10 20.02
N PRO A 142 32.72 3.22 21.13
CA PRO A 142 32.30 2.71 22.43
C PRO A 142 30.95 3.29 22.87
N ARG A 143 30.02 2.38 23.21
CA ARG A 143 28.71 2.72 23.81
C ARG A 143 28.94 3.33 25.20
N ILE A 144 28.68 4.62 25.33
CA ILE A 144 28.61 5.29 26.64
C ILE A 144 27.27 4.91 27.29
N ILE A 145 27.33 4.17 28.39
CA ILE A 145 26.19 3.84 29.24
C ILE A 145 25.88 5.05 30.12
N PRO A 146 24.67 5.65 30.10
CA PRO A 146 24.32 6.71 31.02
C PRO A 146 24.02 6.13 32.40
N SER A 147 24.71 6.63 33.42
CA SER A 147 24.41 6.36 34.83
C SER A 147 23.08 7.00 35.22
N SER A 148 22.18 6.19 35.78
CA SER A 148 20.88 6.59 36.30
C SER A 148 20.99 7.12 37.74
N GLN A 149 20.90 8.44 37.96
CA GLN A 149 20.41 9.04 39.22
C GLN A 149 19.90 10.47 38.97
N ALA A 150 18.60 10.70 39.25
CA ALA A 150 17.97 11.98 39.65
C ALA A 150 16.45 11.72 39.69
N GLN A 151 15.87 11.34 40.82
CA GLN A 151 15.36 12.20 41.90
C GLN A 151 14.19 13.09 41.43
N GLU A 152 12.99 12.63 41.78
CA GLU A 152 11.70 13.30 41.56
C GLU A 152 11.56 14.52 42.47
N SER A 153 11.13 15.66 41.93
CA SER A 153 10.44 16.68 42.69
C SER A 153 9.38 17.41 41.85
N SER A 154 8.40 17.91 42.59
CA SER A 154 7.02 18.26 42.29
C SER A 154 6.75 19.42 41.31
N SER A 155 5.68 19.22 40.52
CA SER A 155 4.64 20.15 40.08
C SER A 155 4.89 21.67 40.05
N GLU A 156 4.81 22.25 38.85
CA GLU A 156 4.00 23.46 38.57
C GLU A 156 3.73 23.53 37.06
N ARG A 157 2.45 23.57 36.68
CA ARG A 157 2.00 23.75 35.27
C ARG A 157 1.86 25.25 35.02
N SER A 158 2.94 25.91 34.63
CA SER A 158 2.91 27.23 33.99
C SER A 158 3.26 27.11 32.50
N SER A 159 2.86 28.11 31.72
CA SER A 159 2.87 28.18 30.25
C SER A 159 4.28 28.04 29.65
N VAL A 160 4.71 26.81 29.36
CA VAL A 160 6.05 26.47 28.82
C VAL A 160 6.30 26.98 27.38
N ASN A 161 5.29 27.54 26.71
CA ASN A 161 5.42 27.95 25.30
C ASN A 161 6.04 29.34 25.12
N ASP A 162 5.94 30.24 26.10
CA ASP A 162 6.48 31.61 25.98
C ASP A 162 7.94 31.71 26.44
N ASP A 163 8.38 30.83 27.34
CA ASP A 163 9.76 30.81 27.85
C ASP A 163 10.77 30.35 26.79
N LEU A 164 10.38 29.46 25.88
CA LEU A 164 11.27 28.93 24.84
C LEU A 164 11.58 29.98 23.76
N ALA A 165 10.60 30.82 23.43
CA ALA A 165 10.76 31.91 22.46
C ALA A 165 11.61 33.06 23.04
N ASN A 166 11.42 33.38 24.32
CA ASN A 166 12.24 34.37 25.01
C ASN A 166 13.69 33.89 25.25
N GLU A 167 13.91 32.60 25.57
CA GLU A 167 15.27 32.04 25.62
C GLU A 167 15.97 32.02 24.26
N LEU A 168 15.20 31.88 23.16
CA LEU A 168 15.71 31.95 21.79
C LEU A 168 16.19 33.36 21.42
N LEU A 169 15.50 34.40 21.88
CA LEU A 169 15.86 35.79 21.60
C LEU A 169 17.13 36.23 22.35
N ILE A 170 17.23 35.85 23.63
CA ILE A 170 18.38 36.21 24.49
C ILE A 170 19.67 35.50 24.03
N GLY A 171 19.57 34.30 23.47
CA GLY A 171 20.73 33.51 23.03
C GLY A 171 21.38 33.93 21.71
N PHE A 172 20.83 34.93 20.99
CA PHE A 172 21.43 35.44 19.74
C PHE A 172 22.56 36.45 19.97
N GLU A 173 22.63 37.07 21.15
CA GLU A 173 23.64 38.08 21.48
C GLU A 173 24.99 37.48 21.94
N GLU A 174 25.04 36.21 22.33
CA GLU A 174 26.25 35.57 22.86
C GLU A 174 26.78 34.47 21.91
N GLY A 175 27.83 34.82 21.18
CA GLY A 175 28.50 33.96 20.20
C GLY A 175 29.06 32.65 20.78
N ALA A 176 29.14 31.64 19.92
CA ALA A 176 29.60 30.25 20.14
C ALA A 176 28.69 29.34 20.98
N ASP A 177 28.12 29.78 22.11
CA ASP A 177 27.19 28.95 22.90
C ASP A 177 25.82 28.78 22.22
N SER A 178 25.45 29.76 21.39
CA SER A 178 24.31 29.69 20.47
C SER A 178 24.35 28.45 19.56
N ALA A 179 25.51 28.06 19.01
CA ALA A 179 25.60 26.93 18.09
C ALA A 179 25.33 25.57 18.76
N ARG A 180 25.86 25.37 19.97
CA ARG A 180 25.60 24.14 20.75
C ARG A 180 24.14 24.07 21.19
N ARG A 181 23.53 25.22 21.50
CA ARG A 181 22.11 25.33 21.86
C ARG A 181 21.19 25.04 20.68
N VAL A 182 21.50 25.57 19.50
CA VAL A 182 20.80 25.26 18.24
C VAL A 182 20.87 23.77 17.90
N VAL A 183 22.04 23.14 18.03
CA VAL A 183 22.18 21.68 17.80
C VAL A 183 21.36 20.87 18.81
N ARG A 184 21.30 21.31 20.08
CA ARG A 184 20.49 20.66 21.11
C ARG A 184 18.99 20.81 20.82
N LEU A 185 18.53 22.00 20.43
CA LEU A 185 17.15 22.25 20.03
C LEU A 185 16.76 21.47 18.78
N ALA A 186 17.62 21.44 17.75
CA ALA A 186 17.42 20.62 16.57
C ALA A 186 17.32 19.13 16.92
N ARG A 187 18.12 18.65 17.89
CA ARG A 187 18.03 17.26 18.38
C ARG A 187 16.75 16.99 19.16
N VAL A 188 16.29 17.93 20.00
CA VAL A 188 14.99 17.81 20.71
C VAL A 188 13.83 17.83 19.72
N ALA A 189 13.84 18.73 18.73
CA ALA A 189 12.86 18.79 17.66
C ALA A 189 12.87 17.49 16.82
N ASN A 190 14.04 16.99 16.44
CA ASN A 190 14.20 15.73 15.71
C ASN A 190 13.74 14.53 16.55
N ASN A 191 14.04 14.49 17.85
CA ASN A 191 13.56 13.42 18.74
C ASN A 191 12.04 13.49 18.94
N LYS A 192 11.44 14.69 18.95
CA LYS A 192 10.00 14.90 19.02
C LYS A 192 9.32 14.50 17.70
N LEU A 193 9.94 14.82 16.55
CA LEU A 193 9.53 14.36 15.22
C LEU A 193 9.65 12.83 15.09
N LYS A 194 10.75 12.22 15.53
CA LYS A 194 10.93 10.76 15.54
C LYS A 194 9.96 10.05 16.48
N LYS A 195 9.73 10.60 17.67
CA LYS A 195 8.75 10.07 18.64
C LYS A 195 7.33 10.16 18.13
N HIS A 196 7.04 11.09 17.22
CA HIS A 196 5.73 11.22 16.60
C HIS A 196 5.67 10.63 15.19
N GLY A 197 6.77 10.07 14.66
CA GLY A 197 6.92 9.81 13.23
C GLY A 197 6.79 11.10 12.41
N ILE A 198 7.20 11.07 11.14
CA ILE A 198 6.65 12.02 10.17
C ILE A 198 5.18 11.62 9.99
N LEU A 199 4.34 11.98 10.96
CA LEU A 199 2.90 11.86 10.83
C LEU A 199 2.49 12.89 9.80
N ASP A 200 2.08 12.42 8.63
CA ASP A 200 1.31 13.22 7.68
C ASP A 200 0.31 14.05 8.50
N PRO A 201 0.33 15.39 8.38
CA PRO A 201 -0.59 16.26 9.12
C PRO A 201 -2.05 15.80 9.00
N MET A 202 -2.42 15.21 7.86
CA MET A 202 -3.74 14.63 7.65
C MET A 202 -3.98 13.37 8.47
N LEU A 203 -3.00 12.47 8.58
CA LEU A 203 -3.11 11.30 9.47
C LEU A 203 -3.35 11.73 10.92
N ARG A 204 -2.69 12.81 11.36
CA ARG A 204 -2.94 13.38 12.69
C ARG A 204 -4.37 13.92 12.82
N VAL A 205 -4.87 14.68 11.85
CA VAL A 205 -6.25 15.18 11.85
C VAL A 205 -7.25 14.02 11.88
N MET A 206 -7.01 12.97 11.09
CA MET A 206 -7.86 11.77 11.10
C MET A 206 -7.81 11.04 12.45
N GLY A 207 -6.64 10.96 13.08
CA GLY A 207 -6.50 10.42 14.44
C GLY A 207 -7.30 11.21 15.47
N GLN A 208 -7.24 12.54 15.42
CA GLN A 208 -8.02 13.42 16.30
C GLN A 208 -9.53 13.30 16.07
N CYS A 209 -9.96 13.04 14.83
CA CYS A 209 -11.38 12.79 14.55
C CYS A 209 -11.90 11.55 15.29
N ALA A 210 -11.05 10.54 15.52
CA ALA A 210 -11.40 9.29 16.21
C ALA A 210 -11.39 9.39 17.75
N GLU A 211 -10.78 10.43 18.33
CA GLU A 211 -10.73 10.61 19.80
C GLU A 211 -12.12 10.90 20.40
N ASN A 212 -13.01 11.54 19.62
CA ASN A 212 -14.37 11.88 20.02
C ASN A 212 -15.36 10.74 19.72
N LYS A 213 -15.48 9.81 20.68
CA LYS A 213 -16.35 8.63 20.55
C LYS A 213 -17.80 9.01 20.21
N GLY A 214 -18.39 8.36 19.21
CA GLY A 214 -19.77 8.55 18.74
C GLY A 214 -19.98 9.65 17.70
N ASN A 215 -18.95 10.44 17.37
CA ASN A 215 -19.00 11.46 16.31
C ASN A 215 -17.85 11.33 15.28
N GLU A 216 -17.15 10.20 15.28
CA GLU A 216 -15.91 9.97 14.52
C GLU A 216 -16.17 10.18 13.02
N CYS A 217 -17.20 9.54 12.47
CA CYS A 217 -17.57 9.66 11.06
C CYS A 217 -17.93 11.10 10.67
N ARG A 218 -18.70 11.80 11.51
CA ARG A 218 -19.11 13.18 11.26
C ARG A 218 -17.90 14.12 11.27
N ASN A 219 -17.01 13.95 12.25
CA ASN A 219 -15.79 14.75 12.39
C ASN A 219 -14.83 14.49 11.22
N LEU A 220 -14.64 13.22 10.84
CA LEU A 220 -13.82 12.84 9.70
C LEU A 220 -14.35 13.44 8.39
N HIS A 221 -15.66 13.33 8.15
CA HIS A 221 -16.29 13.93 6.97
C HIS A 221 -16.09 15.45 6.95
N ALA A 222 -16.33 16.14 8.07
CA ALA A 222 -16.08 17.58 8.17
C ALA A 222 -14.61 17.96 7.96
N ALA A 223 -13.65 17.12 8.39
CA ALA A 223 -12.23 17.33 8.16
C ALA A 223 -11.85 17.16 6.68
N ILE A 224 -12.35 16.13 6.01
CA ILE A 224 -12.13 15.89 4.57
C ILE A 224 -12.67 17.07 3.73
N HIS A 225 -13.88 17.54 4.03
CA HIS A 225 -14.47 18.68 3.32
C HIS A 225 -13.72 19.98 3.59
N ARG A 226 -13.39 20.29 4.84
CA ARG A 226 -12.63 21.51 5.19
C ARG A 226 -11.24 21.55 4.57
N SER A 227 -10.63 20.40 4.34
CA SER A 227 -9.30 20.29 3.73
C SER A 227 -9.32 20.24 2.20
N GLY A 228 -10.51 20.23 1.57
CA GLY A 228 -10.64 20.10 0.12
C GLY A 228 -10.08 18.78 -0.42
N LYS A 229 -10.02 17.72 0.40
CA LYS A 229 -9.53 16.40 -0.01
C LYS A 229 -10.66 15.50 -0.54
N THR A 230 -11.69 16.12 -1.11
CA THR A 230 -12.75 15.41 -1.83
C THR A 230 -12.31 15.16 -3.27
N PHE A 231 -12.74 14.03 -3.83
CA PHE A 231 -12.52 13.73 -5.23
C PHE A 231 -13.81 14.05 -6.02
N PRO A 232 -13.77 14.91 -7.05
CA PRO A 232 -14.97 15.50 -7.65
C PRO A 232 -15.62 14.56 -8.68
N VAL A 233 -16.13 13.41 -8.22
CA VAL A 233 -16.87 12.46 -9.07
C VAL A 233 -18.31 12.93 -9.24
N SER A 234 -18.79 12.95 -10.48
CA SER A 234 -20.20 13.21 -10.76
C SER A 234 -21.09 12.15 -10.11
N VAL A 235 -22.13 12.59 -9.40
CA VAL A 235 -23.15 11.71 -8.83
C VAL A 235 -24.31 11.62 -9.82
N SER A 236 -24.48 10.44 -10.41
CA SER A 236 -25.60 10.12 -11.29
C SER A 236 -26.76 9.53 -10.47
N THR A 237 -27.94 9.40 -11.07
CA THR A 237 -29.08 8.70 -10.44
C THR A 237 -29.60 7.56 -11.31
N THR A 238 -30.17 6.55 -10.67
CA THR A 238 -30.94 5.51 -11.34
C THR A 238 -32.22 5.25 -10.56
N THR A 239 -33.32 5.08 -11.28
CA THR A 239 -34.60 4.69 -10.67
C THR A 239 -34.49 3.29 -10.12
N ILE A 240 -34.80 3.12 -8.83
CA ILE A 240 -34.85 1.82 -8.16
C ILE A 240 -36.08 1.71 -7.27
N ARG A 241 -36.42 0.48 -6.87
CA ARG A 241 -37.44 0.21 -5.86
C ARG A 241 -36.79 0.03 -4.49
N VAL A 242 -37.23 0.80 -3.50
CA VAL A 242 -36.77 0.70 -2.10
C VAL A 242 -37.94 0.47 -1.16
N LEU A 243 -37.64 -0.06 0.03
CA LEU A 243 -38.58 -0.09 1.15
C LEU A 243 -38.50 1.23 1.92
N ASN A 244 -39.63 1.92 2.04
CA ASN A 244 -39.76 3.09 2.90
C ASN A 244 -40.39 2.68 4.24
N HIS A 245 -39.62 2.86 5.32
CA HIS A 245 -40.03 2.52 6.69
C HIS A 245 -40.68 3.68 7.45
N LYS A 246 -40.89 4.84 6.82
CA LYS A 246 -41.62 5.96 7.45
C LYS A 246 -43.12 5.63 7.50
N GLY A 247 -43.54 4.94 8.56
CA GLY A 247 -44.92 4.53 8.81
C GLY A 247 -45.19 3.09 8.38
N LYS A 248 -46.28 2.86 7.62
CA LYS A 248 -46.54 1.52 7.05
C LYS A 248 -45.50 1.24 5.96
N VAL A 249 -44.75 0.16 6.09
CA VAL A 249 -43.74 -0.27 5.11
C VAL A 249 -44.37 -0.33 3.73
N ARG A 250 -43.85 0.48 2.80
CA ARG A 250 -44.31 0.56 1.41
C ARG A 250 -43.12 0.50 0.47
N MET A 251 -43.33 -0.15 -0.67
CA MET A 251 -42.39 -0.09 -1.78
C MET A 251 -42.58 1.24 -2.50
N GLN A 252 -41.47 1.91 -2.80
CA GLN A 252 -41.46 3.21 -3.47
C GLN A 252 -40.36 3.21 -4.54
N GLU A 253 -40.67 3.75 -5.72
CA GLU A 253 -39.66 4.07 -6.73
C GLU A 253 -39.00 5.41 -6.38
N VAL A 254 -37.67 5.42 -6.39
CA VAL A 254 -36.85 6.58 -6.03
C VAL A 254 -35.68 6.71 -7.01
N GLU A 255 -35.26 7.95 -7.27
CA GLU A 255 -33.99 8.24 -7.92
C GLU A 255 -32.86 8.05 -6.90
N TRP A 256 -32.10 6.96 -7.04
CA TRP A 256 -31.04 6.61 -6.11
C TRP A 256 -29.68 7.03 -6.63
N PRO A 257 -28.84 7.66 -5.79
CA PRO A 257 -27.51 8.12 -6.21
C PRO A 257 -26.58 6.94 -6.49
N VAL A 258 -25.89 7.03 -7.62
CA VAL A 258 -24.88 6.08 -8.09
C VAL A 258 -23.66 6.83 -8.62
N LEU A 259 -22.51 6.21 -8.47
CA LEU A 259 -21.22 6.66 -8.99
C LEU A 259 -20.80 5.67 -10.07
N PHE A 260 -21.15 5.97 -11.31
CA PHE A 260 -20.85 5.07 -12.43
C PHE A 260 -19.33 4.92 -12.63
N LEU A 261 -18.91 3.78 -13.20
CA LEU A 261 -17.50 3.56 -13.50
C LEU A 261 -17.02 4.61 -14.51
N SER A 262 -17.87 4.98 -15.47
CA SER A 262 -17.55 6.05 -16.42
C SER A 262 -17.23 7.38 -15.74
N ASP A 263 -17.98 7.73 -14.69
CA ASP A 263 -17.83 8.99 -13.97
C ASP A 263 -16.52 9.00 -13.16
N TRP A 264 -16.19 7.86 -12.54
CA TRP A 264 -14.89 7.65 -11.90
C TRP A 264 -13.74 7.81 -12.90
N VAL A 265 -13.78 7.05 -14.01
CA VAL A 265 -12.69 7.05 -15.00
C VAL A 265 -12.47 8.46 -15.56
N ARG A 266 -13.52 9.18 -15.94
CA ARG A 266 -13.40 10.58 -16.40
C ARG A 266 -12.75 11.46 -15.36
N SER A 267 -13.21 11.39 -14.10
CA SER A 267 -12.69 12.22 -13.02
C SER A 267 -11.20 11.93 -12.73
N ILE A 268 -10.81 10.65 -12.76
CA ILE A 268 -9.43 10.19 -12.55
C ILE A 268 -8.53 10.66 -13.68
N CYS A 269 -8.96 10.48 -14.92
CA CYS A 269 -8.21 10.90 -16.10
C CYS A 269 -8.05 12.43 -16.17
N VAL A 270 -9.08 13.21 -15.81
CA VAL A 270 -8.97 14.68 -15.68
C VAL A 270 -7.95 15.09 -14.62
N SER A 271 -7.77 14.27 -13.59
CA SER A 271 -6.81 14.52 -12.49
C SER A 271 -5.39 14.04 -12.79
N GLY A 272 -5.14 13.42 -13.94
CA GLY A 272 -3.84 12.91 -14.38
C GLY A 272 -3.88 11.47 -14.89
N GLY A 273 -4.79 10.65 -14.36
CA GLY A 273 -5.01 9.27 -14.80
C GLY A 273 -4.15 8.21 -14.09
N GLU A 274 -3.18 8.61 -13.26
CA GLU A 274 -2.12 7.74 -12.72
C GLU A 274 -2.67 6.52 -11.98
N MET A 275 -3.79 6.68 -11.27
CA MET A 275 -4.43 5.59 -10.54
C MET A 275 -4.92 4.45 -11.47
N LEU A 276 -5.33 4.78 -12.69
CA LEU A 276 -5.79 3.80 -13.68
C LEU A 276 -4.71 3.41 -14.67
N LEU A 277 -3.71 4.26 -14.88
CA LEU A 277 -2.67 4.13 -15.91
C LEU A 277 -1.33 3.65 -15.32
N ALA A 278 -1.39 2.77 -14.32
CA ALA A 278 -0.22 2.15 -13.69
C ALA A 278 0.84 3.14 -13.16
N GLY A 279 0.41 4.29 -12.66
CA GLY A 279 1.29 5.35 -12.15
C GLY A 279 1.72 6.39 -13.19
N HIS A 280 1.29 6.26 -14.44
CA HIS A 280 1.63 7.17 -15.54
C HIS A 280 0.50 8.16 -15.86
N THR A 281 0.84 9.27 -16.49
CA THR A 281 -0.17 10.26 -16.91
C THR A 281 -0.62 10.01 -18.34
N LEU A 282 -1.73 10.64 -18.74
CA LEU A 282 -2.19 10.64 -20.13
C LEU A 282 -1.18 11.23 -21.13
N ASN A 283 -0.20 12.01 -20.67
CA ASN A 283 0.87 12.57 -21.51
C ASN A 283 2.00 11.57 -21.79
N GLU A 284 1.95 10.37 -21.18
CA GLU A 284 2.95 9.32 -21.32
C GLU A 284 2.31 8.03 -21.90
N PRO A 285 1.65 8.10 -23.07
CA PRO A 285 0.91 6.97 -23.62
C PRO A 285 1.76 5.71 -23.71
N ASP A 286 2.96 5.82 -24.29
CA ASP A 286 3.88 4.70 -24.48
C ASP A 286 4.17 3.91 -23.20
N ARG A 287 4.19 4.58 -22.04
CA ARG A 287 4.52 3.94 -20.76
C ARG A 287 3.39 3.05 -20.26
N PHE A 288 2.16 3.58 -20.19
CA PHE A 288 1.05 2.76 -19.71
C PHE A 288 0.58 1.75 -20.77
N THR A 289 0.69 2.07 -22.07
CA THR A 289 0.30 1.14 -23.14
C THR A 289 1.18 -0.10 -23.14
N SER A 290 2.49 0.05 -22.90
CA SER A 290 3.41 -1.09 -22.80
C SER A 290 3.06 -2.01 -21.62
N ILE A 291 2.64 -1.42 -20.50
CA ILE A 291 2.21 -2.19 -19.32
C ILE A 291 0.90 -2.95 -19.62
N PHE A 292 -0.07 -2.32 -20.28
CA PHE A 292 -1.34 -2.96 -20.63
C PHE A 292 -1.16 -4.06 -21.68
N GLU A 293 -0.31 -3.84 -22.68
CA GLU A 293 0.09 -4.86 -23.66
C GLU A 293 0.63 -6.11 -22.95
N THR A 294 1.64 -5.91 -22.08
CA THR A 294 2.25 -6.99 -21.28
C THR A 294 1.20 -7.71 -20.42
N PHE A 295 0.27 -6.97 -19.82
CA PHE A 295 -0.82 -7.56 -19.04
C PHE A 295 -1.69 -8.47 -19.91
N TRP A 296 -2.17 -7.98 -21.05
CA TRP A 296 -3.10 -8.73 -21.90
C TRP A 296 -2.44 -9.92 -22.59
N GLU A 297 -1.17 -9.83 -22.97
CA GLU A 297 -0.39 -10.98 -23.46
C GLU A 297 -0.32 -12.10 -22.42
N ARG A 298 0.00 -11.75 -21.17
CA ARG A 298 0.04 -12.73 -20.06
C ARG A 298 -1.33 -13.25 -19.71
N TYR A 299 -2.35 -12.40 -19.72
CA TYR A 299 -3.72 -12.81 -19.42
C TYR A 299 -4.27 -13.75 -20.49
N ARG A 300 -3.88 -13.59 -21.76
CA ARG A 300 -4.25 -14.52 -22.85
C ARG A 300 -3.73 -15.92 -22.61
N PHE A 301 -2.56 -16.07 -21.99
CA PHE A 301 -2.06 -17.38 -21.61
C PHE A 301 -2.93 -18.05 -20.53
N VAL A 302 -3.47 -17.27 -19.60
CA VAL A 302 -4.33 -17.77 -18.51
C VAL A 302 -5.75 -18.08 -18.99
N ASN A 303 -6.28 -17.25 -19.89
CA ASN A 303 -7.65 -17.38 -20.40
C ASN A 303 -7.70 -17.04 -21.90
N PRO A 304 -7.30 -17.98 -22.78
CA PRO A 304 -7.19 -17.73 -24.22
C PRO A 304 -8.53 -17.45 -24.90
N ASP A 305 -9.63 -17.99 -24.34
CA ASP A 305 -10.99 -17.88 -24.89
C ASP A 305 -11.75 -16.66 -24.34
N HIS A 306 -11.06 -15.68 -23.75
CA HIS A 306 -11.70 -14.48 -23.24
C HIS A 306 -12.22 -13.62 -24.41
N SER A 307 -13.52 -13.28 -24.39
CA SER A 307 -14.22 -12.50 -25.43
C SER A 307 -13.56 -11.17 -25.84
N ILE A 308 -12.69 -10.61 -24.98
CA ILE A 308 -11.92 -9.40 -25.32
C ILE A 308 -11.01 -9.59 -26.54
N TYR A 309 -10.62 -10.83 -26.86
CA TYR A 309 -9.77 -11.14 -28.02
C TYR A 309 -10.53 -11.33 -29.33
N GLU A 310 -11.86 -11.41 -29.29
CA GLU A 310 -12.70 -11.58 -30.49
C GLU A 310 -12.89 -10.25 -31.25
N GLY A 311 -12.65 -9.12 -30.57
CA GLY A 311 -12.89 -7.77 -31.11
C GLY A 311 -11.66 -7.12 -31.76
N SER A 312 -11.91 -6.02 -32.48
CA SER A 312 -10.87 -5.14 -33.03
C SER A 312 -10.37 -4.10 -32.03
N LEU A 313 -10.55 -4.33 -30.72
CA LEU A 313 -10.16 -3.38 -29.69
C LEU A 313 -8.64 -3.37 -29.55
N ASP A 314 -8.04 -2.18 -29.55
CA ASP A 314 -6.62 -2.03 -29.22
C ASP A 314 -6.42 -2.22 -27.71
N LEU A 315 -5.96 -3.42 -27.33
CA LEU A 315 -5.78 -3.82 -25.93
C LEU A 315 -4.74 -2.97 -25.20
N ARG A 316 -3.87 -2.27 -25.92
CA ARG A 316 -2.89 -1.34 -25.34
C ARG A 316 -3.56 -0.16 -24.63
N PHE A 317 -4.80 0.14 -24.98
CA PHE A 317 -5.61 1.18 -24.33
C PHE A 317 -6.74 0.60 -23.47
N ALA A 318 -6.82 -0.72 -23.33
CA ALA A 318 -7.86 -1.38 -22.55
C ALA A 318 -7.42 -1.53 -21.08
N ILE A 319 -8.02 -0.74 -20.19
CA ILE A 319 -7.74 -0.80 -18.74
C ILE A 319 -8.31 -2.11 -18.18
N PRO A 320 -7.50 -2.98 -17.55
CA PRO A 320 -7.99 -4.19 -16.92
C PRO A 320 -8.77 -3.86 -15.65
N VAL A 321 -10.06 -4.19 -15.63
CA VAL A 321 -10.96 -3.95 -14.49
C VAL A 321 -11.51 -5.27 -13.97
N ALA A 322 -11.37 -5.50 -12.67
CA ALA A 322 -12.02 -6.61 -11.98
C ALA A 322 -13.22 -6.10 -11.19
N CYS A 323 -14.41 -6.62 -11.49
CA CYS A 323 -15.61 -6.35 -10.71
C CYS A 323 -15.69 -7.34 -9.53
N HIS A 324 -15.82 -6.82 -8.32
CA HIS A 324 -16.03 -7.62 -7.12
C HIS A 324 -17.17 -7.05 -6.29
N GLY A 325 -18.16 -7.88 -5.97
CA GLY A 325 -19.17 -7.56 -4.97
C GLY A 325 -18.58 -7.75 -3.57
N ASP A 326 -18.39 -6.65 -2.83
CA ASP A 326 -18.12 -6.76 -1.39
C ASP A 326 -19.45 -6.99 -0.68
N GLU A 327 -19.85 -8.25 -0.52
CA GLU A 327 -21.05 -8.63 0.24
C GLU A 327 -20.92 -8.39 1.75
N GLY A 328 -19.98 -7.54 2.19
CA GLY A 328 -19.70 -7.32 3.60
C GLY A 328 -19.03 -8.55 4.20
N ARG A 329 -17.79 -8.83 3.79
CA ARG A 329 -17.02 -9.88 4.45
C ARG A 329 -16.75 -9.49 5.90
N GLY A 330 -17.12 -10.36 6.84
CA GLY A 330 -16.82 -10.21 8.26
C GLY A 330 -15.34 -9.89 8.54
N LYS A 331 -15.08 -9.29 9.71
CA LYS A 331 -13.87 -8.57 10.19
C LYS A 331 -12.46 -9.18 9.96
N LEU A 332 -12.26 -10.24 9.18
CA LEU A 332 -11.09 -11.12 9.26
C LEU A 332 -10.35 -11.47 7.96
N LYS A 333 -10.73 -10.96 6.78
CA LYS A 333 -9.92 -11.16 5.56
C LYS A 333 -9.24 -9.87 5.11
N ARG A 334 -7.90 -9.93 5.04
CA ARG A 334 -7.01 -8.83 4.65
C ARG A 334 -7.54 -8.09 3.43
N HIS A 335 -7.50 -6.77 3.48
CA HIS A 335 -7.81 -5.91 2.34
C HIS A 335 -6.81 -6.22 1.22
N SER A 336 -7.31 -6.51 0.02
CA SER A 336 -6.49 -6.48 -1.19
C SER A 336 -6.02 -5.05 -1.41
N PHE A 337 -4.75 -4.86 -1.79
CA PHE A 337 -4.18 -3.57 -2.22
C PHE A 337 -4.69 -3.14 -3.60
N THR A 338 -6.00 -3.29 -3.83
CA THR A 338 -6.67 -2.91 -5.06
C THR A 338 -7.44 -1.62 -4.81
N SER A 339 -7.25 -0.60 -5.65
CA SER A 339 -8.11 0.60 -5.65
C SER A 339 -9.56 0.16 -5.83
N ARG A 340 -10.44 0.56 -4.89
CA ARG A 340 -11.86 0.23 -4.92
C ARG A 340 -12.65 1.46 -5.36
N LEU A 341 -13.33 1.35 -6.49
CA LEU A 341 -14.25 2.38 -6.96
C LEU A 341 -15.64 2.02 -6.44
N LEU A 342 -16.21 2.92 -5.64
CA LEU A 342 -17.53 2.73 -5.05
C LEU A 342 -18.60 3.01 -6.10
N PHE A 343 -19.53 2.08 -6.29
CA PHE A 343 -20.69 2.27 -7.18
C PHE A 343 -21.87 2.92 -6.45
N THR A 344 -22.29 2.38 -5.31
CA THR A 344 -23.39 2.94 -4.51
C THR A 344 -23.29 2.49 -3.06
N VAL A 345 -23.98 3.20 -2.17
CA VAL A 345 -24.18 2.82 -0.77
C VAL A 345 -25.68 2.75 -0.53
N MET A 346 -26.14 1.64 0.04
CA MET A 346 -27.55 1.46 0.37
C MET A 346 -27.71 0.90 1.78
N PRO A 347 -28.54 1.54 2.63
CA PRO A 347 -28.91 0.99 3.92
C PRO A 347 -29.64 -0.35 3.78
N SER A 348 -29.31 -1.30 4.65
CA SER A 348 -29.83 -2.67 4.61
C SER A 348 -31.36 -2.74 4.68
N GLU A 349 -31.95 -1.81 5.40
CA GLU A 349 -33.39 -1.65 5.61
C GLU A 349 -34.11 -1.22 4.33
N ASN A 350 -33.43 -0.54 3.40
CA ASN A 350 -34.05 -0.04 2.18
C ASN A 350 -34.13 -1.10 1.06
N TYR A 351 -33.48 -2.25 1.21
CA TYR A 351 -33.52 -3.31 0.19
C TYR A 351 -34.92 -3.93 0.08
N TYR A 352 -35.50 -3.84 -1.12
CA TYR A 352 -36.68 -4.60 -1.51
C TYR A 352 -36.27 -5.92 -2.17
N LYS A 353 -35.99 -6.93 -1.34
CA LYS A 353 -35.59 -8.28 -1.80
C LYS A 353 -34.40 -8.18 -2.78
N LYS A 354 -34.36 -9.08 -3.77
CA LYS A 354 -33.38 -9.05 -4.88
C LYS A 354 -33.67 -7.99 -5.93
N GLN A 355 -34.86 -7.38 -5.95
CA GLN A 355 -35.25 -6.44 -7.02
C GLN A 355 -34.39 -5.18 -6.99
N THR A 356 -34.16 -4.62 -5.81
CA THR A 356 -33.31 -3.42 -5.67
C THR A 356 -31.90 -3.67 -6.18
N LEU A 357 -31.30 -4.81 -5.78
CA LEU A 357 -29.96 -5.21 -6.22
C LEU A 357 -29.92 -5.45 -7.74
N ASN A 358 -30.90 -6.13 -8.31
CA ASN A 358 -30.95 -6.37 -9.74
C ASN A 358 -31.02 -5.06 -10.53
N MET A 359 -31.84 -4.09 -10.10
CA MET A 359 -31.92 -2.79 -10.77
C MET A 359 -30.61 -2.01 -10.70
N LEU A 360 -29.92 -2.06 -9.55
CA LEU A 360 -28.59 -1.46 -9.39
C LEU A 360 -27.54 -2.14 -10.26
N HIS A 361 -27.52 -3.48 -10.30
CA HIS A 361 -26.62 -4.23 -11.16
C HIS A 361 -26.90 -3.97 -12.65
N ASP A 362 -28.17 -3.91 -13.05
CA ASP A 362 -28.54 -3.59 -14.43
C ASP A 362 -28.06 -2.20 -14.83
N ALA A 363 -28.16 -1.21 -13.93
CA ALA A 363 -27.62 0.13 -14.18
C ALA A 363 -26.10 0.11 -14.33
N MET A 364 -25.39 -0.59 -13.44
CA MET A 364 -23.93 -0.74 -13.50
C MET A 364 -23.48 -1.45 -14.78
N VAL A 365 -24.13 -2.56 -15.15
CA VAL A 365 -23.82 -3.34 -16.36
C VAL A 365 -24.06 -2.50 -17.61
N LYS A 366 -25.16 -1.73 -17.67
CA LYS A 366 -25.42 -0.82 -18.79
C LYS A 366 -24.31 0.22 -18.95
N ASP A 367 -23.83 0.81 -17.85
CA ASP A 367 -22.71 1.75 -17.89
C ASP A 367 -21.42 1.09 -18.39
N MET A 368 -21.08 -0.08 -17.86
CA MET A 368 -19.89 -0.83 -18.28
C MET A 368 -19.96 -1.26 -19.75
N GLN A 369 -21.13 -1.72 -20.21
CA GLN A 369 -21.35 -2.07 -21.62
C GLN A 369 -21.21 -0.86 -22.53
N LYS A 370 -21.68 0.31 -22.09
CA LYS A 370 -21.49 1.57 -22.80
C LYS A 370 -20.00 1.92 -22.90
N CYS A 371 -19.27 1.86 -21.78
CA CYS A 371 -17.83 2.10 -21.76
C CYS A 371 -17.06 1.13 -22.67
N TYR A 372 -17.47 -0.14 -22.69
CA TYR A 372 -16.86 -1.16 -23.53
C TYR A 372 -17.09 -0.91 -25.04
N LYS A 373 -18.31 -0.52 -25.41
CA LYS A 373 -18.68 -0.30 -26.82
C LYS A 373 -18.19 1.04 -27.36
N ASP A 374 -18.38 2.10 -26.59
CA ASP A 374 -18.19 3.48 -27.05
C ASP A 374 -16.80 4.02 -26.65
N GLY A 375 -16.09 3.31 -25.77
CA GLY A 375 -14.91 3.84 -25.09
C GLY A 375 -15.27 4.95 -24.10
N ILE A 376 -14.25 5.61 -23.55
CA ILE A 376 -14.40 6.80 -22.73
C ILE A 376 -13.53 7.91 -23.30
N THR A 377 -14.17 8.93 -23.86
CA THR A 377 -13.48 10.15 -24.27
C THR A 377 -13.22 11.03 -23.05
N VAL A 378 -11.96 11.42 -22.87
CA VAL A 378 -11.53 12.36 -21.82
C VAL A 378 -10.91 13.56 -22.51
N ALA A 379 -11.41 14.75 -22.21
CA ALA A 379 -10.78 15.99 -22.67
C ALA A 379 -9.50 16.26 -21.86
N LEU A 380 -8.37 16.46 -22.54
CA LEU A 380 -7.13 16.83 -21.87
C LEU A 380 -7.23 18.29 -21.38
N PRO A 381 -6.86 18.60 -20.12
CA PRO A 381 -7.00 19.94 -19.54
C PRO A 381 -6.27 21.08 -20.27
N ASN A 382 -5.38 20.78 -21.23
CA ASN A 382 -4.47 21.74 -21.83
C ASN A 382 -4.59 21.91 -23.35
N GLU A 383 -5.57 21.31 -24.02
CA GLU A 383 -5.83 21.65 -25.42
C GLU A 383 -6.81 22.82 -25.51
N LEU A 384 -6.26 24.01 -25.28
CA LEU A 384 -6.81 25.27 -25.78
C LEU A 384 -6.74 25.37 -27.33
N GLY A 385 -6.65 24.25 -28.08
CA GLY A 385 -6.75 24.31 -29.54
C GLY A 385 -6.11 23.19 -30.36
N PHE A 386 -6.29 21.90 -30.05
CA PHE A 386 -6.22 20.86 -31.07
C PHE A 386 -7.41 19.90 -30.91
N LEU A 387 -7.98 19.48 -32.05
CA LEU A 387 -9.01 18.45 -32.15
C LEU A 387 -8.32 17.30 -32.86
N VAL A 388 -8.13 16.17 -32.18
CA VAL A 388 -7.75 14.92 -32.84
C VAL A 388 -9.02 14.09 -32.98
N SER A 389 -9.41 13.86 -34.23
CA SER A 389 -10.58 13.10 -34.69
C SER A 389 -10.40 11.60 -34.56
#